data_AF-A0A452UNY0-F1
#
_entry.id   AF-A0A452UNY0-F1
#
_cell.length_a   1.000
_cell.length_b   1.000
_cell.length_c   1.000
_cell.angle_alpha   90.00
_cell.angle_beta   90.00
_cell.angle_gamma   90.00
#
_symmetry.space_group_name_H-M   'P 1'
#
loop_
_entity.id
_entity.type
_entity.pdbx_description
1 polymer ?
#
loop_
_entity_poly.entity_id
_entity_poly.type
_entity_poly.pdbx_seq_one_letter_code
_entity_poly.pdbx_strand_id
1 'polypeptide(L)'
;MGTFIGHVYPGLFLIVYALYQAIVASKAVIFKDSLLDRSCHPRKEGRWARLWKISYGGLLKMVTGSILIAYEISCIKGGLILMNRELPPRFMYPKQWQHLTMFILLTLNGCVDVMSKNLLPRRCVLLEKCTLVLTFYVLLLLLMSHVQNSTGIELQTHCLLIGLWTPDLFHLLLIETFLFLMMGSWLIQAGFILYKPVTGYPWQDDDISDIMFITTFFCWHVMINASCLLGIYGISSLWYRRYCPNPSEG
;
A
#
# COMPACT_ATOMS: atom_id res chain seq x y z
N MET A 1 11.62 3.32 12.61
CA MET A 1 11.64 4.57 13.41
C MET A 1 10.40 5.39 13.11
N GLY A 2 9.69 5.91 14.11
CA GLY A 2 8.69 6.97 13.90
C GLY A 2 9.41 8.27 13.55
N THR A 3 9.78 8.43 12.28
CA THR A 3 10.49 9.61 11.75
C THR A 3 9.77 10.06 10.49
N PHE A 4 10.01 11.31 10.09
CA PHE A 4 9.49 11.87 8.84
C PHE A 4 9.77 10.95 7.63
N ILE A 5 11.03 10.52 7.49
CA ILE A 5 11.46 9.65 6.38
C ILE A 5 10.78 8.27 6.46
N GLY A 6 10.64 7.74 7.68
CA GLY A 6 9.94 6.48 7.94
C GLY A 6 8.45 6.48 7.57
N HIS A 7 7.83 7.65 7.44
CA HIS A 7 6.44 7.80 6.99
C HIS A 7 6.35 8.11 5.50
N VAL A 8 7.17 9.05 5.02
CA VAL A 8 7.10 9.53 3.64
C VAL A 8 7.56 8.48 2.64
N TYR A 9 8.64 7.75 2.92
CA TYR A 9 9.19 6.79 1.96
C TYR A 9 8.27 5.58 1.73
N PRO A 10 7.75 4.89 2.78
CA PRO A 10 6.72 3.87 2.58
C PRO A 10 5.45 4.44 1.95
N GLY A 11 5.04 5.65 2.34
CA GLY A 11 3.87 6.31 1.76
C GLY A 11 3.99 6.50 0.24
N LEU A 12 5.13 7.00 -0.24
CA LEU A 12 5.40 7.20 -1.66
C LEU A 12 5.40 5.87 -2.43
N PHE A 13 6.04 4.84 -1.86
CA PHE A 13 6.06 3.49 -2.45
C PHE A 13 4.63 2.97 -2.66
N LEU A 14 3.77 3.11 -1.66
CA LEU A 14 2.38 2.66 -1.73
C LEU A 14 1.56 3.43 -2.78
N ILE A 15 1.76 4.76 -2.90
CA ILE A 15 1.09 5.57 -3.94
C ILE A 15 1.51 5.11 -5.33
N VAL A 16 2.81 5.00 -5.60
CA VAL A 16 3.32 4.59 -6.93
C VAL A 16 2.82 3.19 -7.27
N TYR A 17 2.84 2.27 -6.31
CA TYR A 17 2.31 0.92 -6.48
C TYR A 17 0.81 0.93 -6.77
N ALA A 18 0.02 1.72 -6.03
CA ALA A 18 -1.42 1.84 -6.24
C ALA A 18 -1.78 2.44 -7.60
N LEU A 19 -1.09 3.50 -8.04
CA LEU A 19 -1.30 4.10 -9.36
C LEU A 19 -1.01 3.09 -10.48
N TYR A 20 0.08 2.31 -10.35
CA TYR A 20 0.38 1.24 -11.29
C TYR A 20 -0.74 0.17 -11.32
N GLN A 21 -1.19 -0.29 -10.15
CA GLN A 21 -2.29 -1.26 -10.06
C GLN A 21 -3.60 -0.71 -10.61
N ALA A 22 -3.89 0.59 -10.43
CA ALA A 22 -5.08 1.24 -10.98
C ALA A 22 -5.11 1.20 -12.52
N ILE A 23 -3.97 1.44 -13.17
CA ILE A 23 -3.84 1.36 -14.63
C ILE A 23 -4.04 -0.09 -15.10
N VAL A 24 -3.41 -1.06 -14.42
CA VAL A 24 -3.52 -2.49 -14.76
C VAL A 24 -4.97 -2.97 -14.57
N ALA A 25 -5.60 -2.61 -13.47
CA ALA A 25 -6.99 -2.95 -13.16
C ALA A 25 -7.95 -2.34 -14.19
N SER A 26 -7.77 -1.06 -14.52
CA SER A 26 -8.60 -0.36 -15.51
C SER A 26 -8.52 -1.04 -16.88
N LYS A 27 -7.32 -1.37 -17.35
CA LYS A 27 -7.13 -2.11 -18.60
C LYS A 27 -7.77 -3.49 -18.56
N ALA A 28 -7.66 -4.22 -17.45
CA ALA A 28 -8.25 -5.54 -17.30
C ALA A 28 -9.78 -5.50 -17.34
N VAL A 29 -10.41 -4.51 -16.70
CA VAL A 29 -11.86 -4.30 -16.73
C VAL A 29 -12.31 -3.95 -18.15
N ILE A 30 -11.68 -2.95 -18.79
CA ILE A 30 -12.02 -2.53 -20.15
C ILE A 30 -11.88 -3.69 -21.14
N PHE A 31 -10.81 -4.49 -21.03
CA PHE A 31 -10.60 -5.64 -21.91
C PHE A 31 -11.64 -6.73 -21.67
N LYS A 32 -11.99 -7.02 -20.41
CA LYS A 32 -13.03 -8.00 -20.07
C LYS A 32 -14.39 -7.58 -20.61
N ASP A 33 -14.76 -6.32 -20.45
CA ASP A 33 -16.02 -5.78 -20.99
C ASP A 33 -16.02 -5.84 -22.52
N SER A 34 -14.89 -5.53 -23.18
CA SER A 34 -14.77 -5.66 -24.63
C SER A 34 -14.82 -7.10 -25.15
N LEU A 35 -14.37 -8.09 -24.36
CA LEU A 35 -14.48 -9.51 -24.69
C LEU A 35 -15.90 -10.05 -24.53
N LEU A 36 -16.68 -9.47 -23.60
CA LEU A 36 -18.10 -9.75 -23.47
C LEU A 36 -18.90 -9.13 -24.63
N ASP A 37 -18.42 -8.02 -25.21
CA ASP A 37 -19.00 -7.34 -26.38
C ASP A 37 -18.50 -7.88 -27.75
N ARG A 38 -17.33 -8.55 -27.80
CA ARG A 38 -16.76 -9.11 -29.03
C ARG A 38 -15.77 -10.27 -28.76
N SER A 39 -15.93 -11.37 -29.49
CA SER A 39 -15.01 -12.51 -29.55
C SER A 39 -13.68 -12.18 -30.26
N CYS A 40 -12.82 -11.35 -29.65
CA CYS A 40 -11.49 -11.06 -30.20
C CYS A 40 -10.45 -12.10 -29.76
N HIS A 41 -9.83 -12.74 -30.74
CA HIS A 41 -8.78 -13.75 -30.62
C HIS A 41 -7.60 -13.33 -29.71
N PRO A 42 -7.03 -14.24 -28.90
CA PRO A 42 -5.86 -13.94 -28.10
C PRO A 42 -4.62 -13.78 -28.99
N ARG A 43 -4.02 -12.60 -28.98
CA ARG A 43 -2.72 -12.31 -29.59
C ARG A 43 -1.67 -13.24 -28.98
N LYS A 44 -1.04 -14.08 -29.78
CA LYS A 44 0.02 -15.00 -29.34
C LYS A 44 1.22 -14.18 -28.82
N GLU A 45 1.38 -14.13 -27.50
CA GLU A 45 2.55 -13.54 -26.86
C GLU A 45 3.78 -14.43 -27.08
N GLY A 46 4.83 -13.84 -27.67
CA GLY A 46 6.09 -14.53 -27.95
C GLY A 46 6.84 -14.95 -26.69
N ARG A 47 7.78 -15.88 -26.85
CA ARG A 47 8.64 -16.44 -25.78
C ARG A 47 9.34 -15.34 -24.93
N TRP A 48 9.57 -14.17 -25.52
CA TRP A 48 10.13 -12.96 -24.90
C TRP A 48 9.16 -12.18 -24.00
N ALA A 49 7.85 -12.19 -24.28
CA ALA A 49 6.82 -11.60 -23.40
C ALA A 49 6.66 -12.42 -22.10
N ARG A 50 6.93 -13.72 -22.15
CA ARG A 50 6.99 -14.59 -20.97
C ARG A 50 8.23 -14.33 -20.09
N LEU A 51 9.36 -13.93 -20.68
CA LEU A 51 10.58 -13.55 -19.95
C LEU A 51 10.51 -12.13 -19.36
N TRP A 52 9.82 -11.20 -20.03
CA TRP A 52 9.46 -9.89 -19.46
C TRP A 52 8.34 -9.96 -18.41
N LYS A 53 7.78 -11.15 -18.17
CA LYS A 53 6.78 -11.43 -17.13
C LYS A 53 7.41 -11.61 -15.75
N ILE A 54 8.55 -10.96 -15.47
CA ILE A 54 9.06 -10.82 -14.11
C ILE A 54 8.00 -10.04 -13.34
N SER A 55 7.61 -10.51 -12.17
CA SER A 55 6.74 -9.75 -11.27
C SER A 55 7.50 -8.53 -10.77
N TYR A 56 7.56 -7.46 -11.59
CA TYR A 56 8.26 -6.23 -11.24
C TYR A 56 7.75 -5.67 -9.92
N GLY A 57 6.43 -5.75 -9.69
CA GLY A 57 5.82 -5.40 -8.41
C GLY A 57 6.29 -6.30 -7.25
N GLY A 58 6.42 -7.62 -7.46
CA GLY A 58 6.91 -8.54 -6.43
C GLY A 58 8.39 -8.29 -6.09
N LEU A 59 9.22 -8.09 -7.11
CA LEU A 59 10.64 -7.79 -6.96
C LEU A 59 10.84 -6.45 -6.25
N LEU A 60 10.05 -5.42 -6.61
CA LEU A 60 10.09 -4.12 -5.97
C LEU A 60 9.70 -4.20 -4.49
N LYS A 61 8.64 -4.94 -4.13
CA LYS A 61 8.26 -5.20 -2.73
C LYS A 61 9.39 -5.90 -1.96
N MET A 62 9.97 -6.95 -2.56
CA MET A 62 11.05 -7.73 -1.95
C MET A 62 12.30 -6.88 -1.67
N VAL A 63 12.74 -6.11 -2.67
CA VAL A 63 13.92 -5.22 -2.55
C VAL A 63 13.64 -4.10 -1.55
N THR A 64 12.48 -3.44 -1.64
CA THR A 64 12.11 -2.35 -0.75
C THR A 64 12.01 -2.82 0.70
N GLY A 65 11.32 -3.93 0.96
CA GLY A 65 11.23 -4.50 2.30
C GLY A 65 12.59 -4.91 2.87
N SER A 66 13.46 -5.52 2.05
CA SER A 66 14.82 -5.91 2.48
C SER A 66 15.68 -4.70 2.84
N ILE A 67 15.63 -3.63 2.04
CA ILE A 67 16.35 -2.38 2.32
C ILE A 67 15.84 -1.75 3.63
N LEU A 68 14.52 -1.73 3.84
CA LEU A 68 13.91 -1.16 5.05
C LEU A 68 14.23 -1.98 6.31
N ILE A 69 14.32 -3.31 6.20
CA ILE A 69 14.81 -4.19 7.27
C ILE A 69 16.25 -3.83 7.63
N ALA A 70 17.14 -3.76 6.63
CA ALA A 70 18.54 -3.41 6.85
C ALA A 70 18.70 -2.02 7.47
N TYR A 71 17.91 -1.05 7.02
CA TYR A 71 17.86 0.30 7.58
C TYR A 71 17.42 0.30 9.05
N GLU A 72 16.33 -0.40 9.40
CA GLU A 72 15.81 -0.42 10.77
C GLU A 72 16.80 -1.06 11.74
N ILE A 73 17.46 -2.16 11.32
CA ILE A 73 18.52 -2.81 12.11
C ILE A 73 19.72 -1.88 12.27
N SER A 74 20.12 -1.18 11.22
CA SER A 74 21.29 -0.27 11.23
C SER A 74 21.05 1.01 12.05
N CYS A 75 19.80 1.43 12.22
CA CYS A 75 19.46 2.62 13.02
C CYS A 75 19.68 2.42 14.53
N ILE A 76 19.72 1.17 15.02
CA ILE A 76 19.93 0.89 16.44
C ILE A 76 21.41 0.60 16.70
N LYS A 77 22.11 1.57 17.30
CA LYS A 77 23.48 1.37 17.79
C LYS A 77 23.49 0.26 18.86
N GLY A 78 24.17 -0.85 18.58
CA GLY A 78 24.20 -2.03 19.45
C GLY A 78 23.28 -3.18 19.03
N GLY A 79 22.52 -3.02 17.94
CA GLY A 79 21.65 -4.05 17.40
C GLY A 79 20.28 -4.13 18.08
N LEU A 80 19.36 -4.88 17.46
CA LEU A 80 17.98 -5.03 17.91
C LEU A 80 17.91 -6.05 19.07
N ILE A 81 18.10 -5.58 20.30
CA ILE A 81 18.03 -6.43 21.51
C ILE A 81 16.57 -6.53 21.97
N LEU A 82 16.09 -7.74 22.25
CA LEU A 82 14.71 -7.99 22.69
C LEU A 82 14.47 -7.57 24.16
N MET A 83 15.39 -7.97 25.05
CA MET A 83 15.36 -7.68 26.48
C MET A 83 16.79 -7.45 26.97
N ASN A 84 16.99 -6.41 27.77
CA ASN A 84 18.26 -6.18 28.44
C ASN A 84 18.25 -6.86 29.82
N ARG A 85 19.25 -7.71 30.11
CA ARG A 85 19.39 -8.42 31.39
C ARG A 85 19.80 -7.50 32.56
N GLU A 86 20.28 -6.29 32.27
CA GLU A 86 20.73 -5.30 33.27
C GLU A 86 19.60 -4.36 33.72
N LEU A 87 18.46 -4.39 33.04
CA LEU A 87 17.28 -3.57 33.34
C LEU A 87 16.15 -4.47 33.88
N PRO A 88 15.18 -3.90 34.62
CA PRO A 88 13.96 -4.64 34.98
C PRO A 88 13.32 -5.23 33.71
N PRO A 89 12.69 -6.42 33.79
CA PRO A 89 12.23 -7.16 32.62
C PRO A 89 11.22 -6.35 31.81
N ARG A 90 11.70 -5.79 30.69
CA ARG A 90 10.92 -4.99 29.75
C ARG A 90 11.39 -5.22 28.32
N PHE A 91 10.45 -5.25 27.39
CA PHE A 91 10.77 -5.32 25.96
C PHE A 91 11.38 -4.01 25.51
N MET A 92 12.54 -4.10 24.85
CA MET A 92 13.26 -2.93 24.34
C MET A 92 12.83 -2.65 22.90
N TYR A 93 12.73 -1.37 22.54
CA TYR A 93 12.45 -0.92 21.17
C TYR A 93 11.13 -1.45 20.54
N PRO A 94 9.97 -1.43 21.25
CA PRO A 94 8.72 -2.02 20.74
C PRO A 94 8.28 -1.43 19.40
N LYS A 95 8.42 -0.11 19.19
CA LYS A 95 8.07 0.53 17.91
C LYS A 95 8.96 0.02 16.76
N GLN A 96 10.23 -0.28 17.01
CA GLN A 96 11.17 -0.80 16.00
C GLN A 96 10.86 -2.26 15.65
N TRP A 97 10.46 -3.07 16.63
CA TRP A 97 9.99 -4.44 16.37
C TRP A 97 8.70 -4.47 15.54
N GLN A 98 7.77 -3.54 15.77
CA GLN A 98 6.57 -3.38 14.93
C GLN A 98 6.94 -3.02 13.47
N HIS A 99 7.82 -2.04 13.26
CA HIS A 99 8.29 -1.68 11.91
C HIS A 99 9.05 -2.83 11.22
N LEU A 100 9.92 -3.52 11.95
CA LEU A 100 10.63 -4.68 11.42
C LEU A 100 9.64 -5.75 10.93
N THR A 101 8.60 -6.04 11.73
CA THR A 101 7.55 -6.99 11.37
C THR A 101 6.82 -6.56 10.10
N MET A 102 6.47 -5.27 9.99
CA MET A 102 5.85 -4.71 8.79
C MET A 102 6.74 -4.89 7.54
N PHE A 103 8.04 -4.60 7.65
CA PHE A 103 8.97 -4.72 6.52
C PHE A 103 9.25 -6.18 6.14
N ILE A 104 9.29 -7.11 7.11
CA ILE A 104 9.36 -8.55 6.86
C ILE A 104 8.13 -9.01 6.07
N LEU A 105 6.92 -8.59 6.45
CA LEU A 105 5.70 -8.93 5.71
C LEU A 105 5.72 -8.40 4.28
N LEU A 106 6.21 -7.16 4.07
CA LEU A 106 6.38 -6.60 2.73
C LEU A 106 7.33 -7.45 1.87
N THR A 107 8.47 -7.86 2.44
CA THR A 107 9.43 -8.74 1.76
C THR A 107 8.80 -10.09 1.42
N LEU A 108 8.13 -10.74 2.38
CA LEU A 108 7.46 -12.02 2.18
C LEU A 108 6.36 -11.94 1.12
N ASN A 109 5.58 -10.85 1.10
CA ASN A 109 4.59 -10.58 0.07
C ASN A 109 5.23 -10.51 -1.33
N GLY A 110 6.36 -9.81 -1.44
CA GLY A 110 7.15 -9.75 -2.66
C GLY A 110 7.70 -11.11 -3.11
N CYS A 111 8.23 -11.90 -2.17
CA CYS A 111 8.73 -13.26 -2.43
C CYS A 111 7.61 -14.17 -2.95
N VAL A 112 6.43 -14.13 -2.35
CA VAL A 112 5.27 -14.91 -2.81
C VAL A 112 4.82 -14.48 -4.20
N ASP A 113 4.80 -13.17 -4.48
CA ASP A 113 4.47 -12.64 -5.80
C ASP A 113 5.44 -13.15 -6.88
N VAL A 114 6.75 -13.12 -6.61
CA VAL A 114 7.78 -13.64 -7.51
C VAL A 114 7.67 -15.15 -7.65
N MET A 115 7.51 -15.89 -6.55
CA MET A 115 7.40 -17.34 -6.56
C MET A 115 6.18 -17.80 -7.37
N SER A 116 5.02 -17.18 -7.15
CA SER A 116 3.79 -17.49 -7.88
C SER A 116 3.91 -17.23 -9.38
N LYS A 117 4.46 -16.08 -9.78
CA LYS A 117 4.46 -15.65 -11.18
C LYS A 117 5.65 -16.15 -11.99
N ASN A 118 6.78 -16.45 -11.35
CA ASN A 118 8.04 -16.74 -12.02
C ASN A 118 8.62 -18.13 -11.72
N LEU A 119 8.45 -18.65 -10.49
CA LEU A 119 9.11 -19.90 -10.09
C LEU A 119 8.19 -21.12 -10.19
N LEU A 120 6.90 -20.96 -9.91
CA LEU A 120 5.95 -22.07 -9.98
C LEU A 120 5.57 -22.41 -11.43
N PRO A 121 5.37 -23.71 -11.76
CA PRO A 121 4.92 -24.14 -13.09
C PRO A 121 3.58 -23.52 -13.53
N ARG A 122 2.73 -23.20 -12.55
CA ARG A 122 1.45 -22.53 -12.74
C ARG A 122 1.27 -21.43 -11.70
N ARG A 123 0.81 -20.26 -12.14
CA ARG A 123 0.52 -19.12 -11.25
C ARG A 123 -0.51 -19.49 -10.18
N CYS A 124 -0.17 -19.27 -8.92
CA CYS A 124 -1.03 -19.54 -7.78
C CYS A 124 -1.65 -18.23 -7.26
N VAL A 125 -2.75 -17.81 -7.87
CA VAL A 125 -3.47 -16.57 -7.48
C VAL A 125 -4.00 -16.65 -6.04
N LEU A 126 -4.37 -17.85 -5.58
CA LEU A 126 -4.82 -18.06 -4.21
C LEU A 126 -3.73 -17.68 -3.21
N LEU A 127 -2.49 -18.14 -3.44
CA LEU A 127 -1.36 -17.83 -2.57
C LEU A 127 -1.06 -16.32 -2.54
N GLU A 128 -1.08 -15.65 -3.71
CA GLU A 128 -0.91 -14.19 -3.81
C GLU A 128 -1.95 -13.45 -2.94
N LYS A 129 -3.22 -13.86 -3.02
CA LYS A 129 -4.31 -13.22 -2.27
C LYS A 129 -4.28 -13.55 -0.79
N CYS A 130 -4.00 -14.79 -0.40
CA CYS A 130 -3.84 -15.19 1.00
C CYS A 130 -2.71 -14.41 1.68
N THR A 131 -1.54 -14.30 1.05
CA THR A 131 -0.42 -13.54 1.62
C THR A 131 -0.72 -12.05 1.72
N LEU A 132 -1.46 -11.49 0.76
CA LEU A 132 -1.91 -10.09 0.82
C LEU A 132 -2.89 -9.85 1.98
N VAL A 133 -3.91 -10.70 2.13
CA VAL A 133 -4.86 -10.61 3.26
C VAL A 133 -4.13 -10.75 4.59
N LEU A 134 -3.21 -11.70 4.71
CA LEU A 134 -2.38 -11.87 5.90
C LEU A 134 -1.54 -10.62 6.19
N THR A 135 -0.96 -9.99 5.16
CA THR A 135 -0.18 -8.76 5.29
C THR A 135 -1.04 -7.64 5.88
N PHE A 136 -2.24 -7.42 5.33
CA PHE A 136 -3.17 -6.40 5.83
C PHE A 136 -3.66 -6.71 7.25
N TYR A 137 -3.98 -7.97 7.54
CA TYR A 137 -4.44 -8.38 8.86
C TYR A 137 -3.38 -8.12 9.93
N VAL A 138 -2.12 -8.52 9.69
CA VAL A 138 -1.04 -8.28 10.66
C VAL A 138 -0.72 -6.78 10.76
N LEU A 139 -0.77 -6.03 9.65
CA LEU A 139 -0.60 -4.58 9.69
C LEU A 139 -1.68 -3.91 10.54
N LEU A 140 -2.94 -4.36 10.44
CA LEU A 140 -4.02 -3.88 11.28
C LEU A 140 -3.79 -4.22 12.76
N LEU A 141 -3.38 -5.45 13.08
CA LEU A 141 -3.03 -5.82 14.46
C LEU A 141 -1.93 -4.93 15.03
N LEU A 142 -0.87 -4.67 14.25
CA LEU A 142 0.21 -3.78 14.65
C LEU A 142 -0.31 -2.35 14.87
N LEU A 143 -1.14 -1.84 13.97
CA LEU A 143 -1.76 -0.51 14.08
C LEU A 143 -2.66 -0.38 15.31
N MET A 144 -3.50 -1.38 15.59
CA MET A 144 -4.34 -1.43 16.79
C MET A 144 -3.50 -1.41 18.08
N SER A 145 -2.42 -2.17 18.12
CA SER A 145 -1.50 -2.17 19.26
C SER A 145 -0.69 -0.87 19.38
N HIS A 146 -0.44 -0.18 18.26
CA HIS A 146 0.23 1.12 18.23
C HIS A 146 -0.65 2.20 18.85
N VAL A 147 -1.92 2.25 18.42
CA VAL A 147 -2.98 3.17 18.88
C VAL A 147 -3.18 3.13 20.39
N GLN A 148 -3.07 1.95 21.03
CA GLN A 148 -3.21 1.82 22.50
C GLN A 148 -2.20 2.65 23.30
N ASN A 149 -1.08 3.02 22.69
CA ASN A 149 -0.01 3.79 23.32
C ASN A 149 0.20 5.17 22.67
N SER A 150 -0.79 5.63 21.89
CA SER A 150 -0.83 6.94 21.23
C SER A 150 -1.98 7.78 21.79
N THR A 151 -1.83 9.09 21.83
CA THR A 151 -2.85 10.04 22.28
C THR A 151 -3.05 11.16 21.25
N GLY A 152 -4.11 11.96 21.39
CA GLY A 152 -4.35 13.16 20.59
C GLY A 152 -4.35 12.92 19.07
N ILE A 153 -3.45 13.60 18.38
CA ILE A 153 -3.36 13.64 16.92
C ILE A 153 -2.86 12.30 16.36
N GLU A 154 -1.84 11.71 16.99
CA GLU A 154 -1.30 10.40 16.59
C GLU A 154 -2.40 9.32 16.69
N LEU A 155 -3.21 9.36 17.76
CA LEU A 155 -4.34 8.45 17.94
C LEU A 155 -5.38 8.60 16.82
N GLN A 156 -5.87 9.82 16.59
CA GLN A 156 -6.91 10.10 15.60
C GLN A 156 -6.46 9.71 14.18
N THR A 157 -5.21 10.00 13.83
CA THR A 157 -4.67 9.66 12.50
C THR A 157 -4.67 8.16 12.22
N HIS A 158 -4.37 7.34 13.22
CA HIS A 158 -4.33 5.88 13.07
C HIS A 158 -5.72 5.23 13.17
N CYS A 159 -6.63 5.76 14.00
CA CYS A 159 -8.02 5.29 14.09
C CYS A 159 -8.77 5.42 12.76
N LEU A 160 -8.54 6.50 12.00
CA LEU A 160 -9.17 6.70 10.69
C LEU A 160 -8.73 5.64 9.66
N LEU A 161 -7.46 5.22 9.70
CA LEU A 161 -6.95 4.12 8.87
C LEU A 161 -7.59 2.77 9.22
N ILE A 162 -7.79 2.51 10.53
CA ILE A 162 -8.45 1.28 11.02
C ILE A 162 -9.90 1.24 10.55
N GLY A 163 -10.64 2.35 10.69
CA GLY A 163 -12.05 2.42 10.35
C GLY A 163 -12.36 2.17 8.87
N LEU A 164 -11.41 2.42 7.97
CA LEU A 164 -11.56 2.18 6.54
C LEU A 164 -11.47 0.69 6.16
N TRP A 165 -10.99 -0.17 7.05
CA TRP A 165 -10.73 -1.59 6.76
C TRP A 165 -11.95 -2.51 6.96
N THR A 166 -13.14 -1.97 7.25
CA THR A 166 -14.37 -2.77 7.44
C THR A 166 -14.74 -3.54 6.15
N PRO A 167 -14.72 -4.88 6.17
CA PRO A 167 -14.91 -5.67 4.98
C PRO A 167 -16.40 -5.94 4.78
N ASP A 168 -17.06 -5.15 3.94
CA ASP A 168 -18.34 -5.55 3.38
C ASP A 168 -18.31 -5.47 1.84
N LEU A 169 -18.24 -6.66 1.23
CA LEU A 169 -18.76 -7.03 -0.10
C LEU A 169 -18.43 -6.15 -1.32
N PHE A 170 -17.19 -6.14 -1.85
CA PHE A 170 -16.92 -5.49 -3.14
C PHE A 170 -15.69 -6.03 -3.91
N HIS A 171 -15.58 -5.65 -5.19
CA HIS A 171 -14.50 -6.02 -6.12
C HIS A 171 -13.10 -5.81 -5.51
N LEU A 172 -12.51 -6.91 -5.05
CA LEU A 172 -11.26 -6.97 -4.27
C LEU A 172 -10.13 -6.13 -4.87
N LEU A 173 -10.02 -6.02 -6.20
CA LEU A 173 -8.91 -5.32 -6.85
C LEU A 173 -9.03 -3.79 -6.78
N LEU A 174 -10.23 -3.22 -6.93
CA LEU A 174 -10.44 -1.77 -6.87
C LEU A 174 -10.29 -1.25 -5.45
N ILE A 175 -10.87 -1.98 -4.48
CA ILE A 175 -10.71 -1.66 -3.06
C ILE A 175 -9.27 -1.82 -2.63
N GLU A 176 -8.59 -2.91 -3.02
CA GLU A 176 -7.15 -3.09 -2.73
C GLU A 176 -6.35 -1.88 -3.22
N THR A 177 -6.60 -1.45 -4.46
CA THR A 177 -5.91 -0.31 -5.06
C THR A 177 -6.22 1.00 -4.32
N PHE A 178 -7.49 1.23 -3.98
CA PHE A 178 -7.93 2.39 -3.20
C PHE A 178 -7.31 2.42 -1.80
N LEU A 179 -7.30 1.30 -1.09
CA LEU A 179 -6.71 1.18 0.23
C LEU A 179 -5.20 1.43 0.21
N PHE A 180 -4.48 0.93 -0.80
CA PHE A 180 -3.05 1.25 -0.95
C PHE A 180 -2.81 2.74 -1.23
N LEU A 181 -3.64 3.37 -2.08
CA LEU A 181 -3.54 4.79 -2.36
C LEU A 181 -3.86 5.64 -1.13
N MET A 182 -4.87 5.24 -0.35
CA MET A 182 -5.27 5.89 0.88
C MET A 182 -4.20 5.74 1.97
N MET A 183 -3.72 4.52 2.21
CA MET A 183 -2.63 4.25 3.15
C MET A 183 -1.36 5.01 2.78
N GLY A 184 -1.00 5.03 1.49
CA GLY A 184 0.18 5.73 1.01
C GLY A 184 0.10 7.25 1.17
N SER A 185 -0.99 7.85 0.69
CA SER A 185 -1.18 9.31 0.78
C SER A 185 -1.35 9.78 2.22
N TRP A 186 -2.04 9.01 3.06
CA TRP A 186 -2.20 9.34 4.47
C TRP A 186 -0.90 9.21 5.26
N LEU A 187 -0.07 8.19 4.99
CA LEU A 187 1.25 8.08 5.63
C LEU A 187 2.13 9.29 5.34
N ILE A 188 2.12 9.80 4.10
CA ILE A 188 2.85 11.04 3.76
C ILE A 188 2.31 12.21 4.58
N GLN A 189 0.98 12.40 4.59
CA GLN A 189 0.34 13.49 5.33
C GLN A 189 0.61 13.40 6.83
N ALA A 190 0.52 12.22 7.43
CA ALA A 190 0.87 11.96 8.81
C ALA A 190 2.34 12.28 9.10
N GLY A 191 3.24 11.99 8.17
CA GLY A 191 4.65 12.40 8.25
C GLY A 191 4.79 13.92 8.39
N PHE A 192 4.07 14.70 7.59
CA PHE A 192 4.07 16.16 7.71
C PHE A 192 3.42 16.64 9.02
N ILE A 193 2.27 16.10 9.40
CA ILE A 193 1.56 16.49 10.63
C ILE A 193 2.45 16.23 11.88
N LEU A 194 3.06 15.05 11.97
CA LEU A 194 3.78 14.62 13.18
C LEU A 194 5.22 15.14 13.27
N TYR A 195 5.90 15.40 12.14
CA TYR A 195 7.34 15.72 12.17
C TYR A 195 7.72 17.04 11.50
N LYS A 196 6.97 17.49 10.48
CA LYS A 196 7.31 18.69 9.70
C LYS A 196 6.04 19.39 9.23
N PRO A 197 5.32 20.11 10.11
CA PRO A 197 4.06 20.73 9.73
C PRO A 197 4.27 21.74 8.60
N VAL A 198 3.43 21.67 7.57
CA VAL A 198 3.55 22.53 6.37
C VAL A 198 3.38 24.01 6.72
N THR A 199 2.57 24.30 7.74
CA THR A 199 2.31 25.66 8.25
C THR A 199 3.46 26.23 9.08
N GLY A 200 4.44 25.40 9.47
CA GLY A 200 5.52 25.76 10.39
C GLY A 200 5.11 25.78 11.87
N TYR A 201 3.83 25.62 12.19
CA TYR A 201 3.32 25.57 13.57
C TYR A 201 3.12 24.11 14.01
N PRO A 202 3.60 23.72 15.20
CA PRO A 202 3.39 22.38 15.73
C PRO A 202 1.92 22.18 16.11
N TRP A 203 1.36 21.05 15.70
CA TRP A 203 0.01 20.63 16.05
C TRP A 203 -0.05 20.25 17.54
N GLN A 204 -1.17 20.56 18.20
CA GLN A 204 -1.38 20.35 19.63
C GLN A 204 -2.34 19.17 19.89
N ASP A 205 -1.89 18.19 20.67
CA ASP A 205 -2.64 16.95 20.94
C ASP A 205 -3.96 17.18 21.71
N ASP A 206 -4.04 18.26 22.49
CA ASP A 206 -5.21 18.62 23.30
C ASP A 206 -6.14 19.64 22.62
N ASP A 207 -5.78 20.14 21.43
CA ASP A 207 -6.58 21.13 20.71
C ASP A 207 -7.66 20.45 19.86
N ILE A 208 -8.92 20.76 20.15
CA ILE A 208 -10.07 20.18 19.45
C ILE A 208 -10.07 20.59 17.99
N SER A 209 -9.60 21.81 17.65
CA SER A 209 -9.59 22.25 16.26
C SER A 209 -8.60 21.44 15.44
N ASP A 210 -7.39 21.21 15.97
CA ASP A 210 -6.38 20.35 15.36
C ASP A 210 -6.90 18.92 15.16
N ILE A 211 -7.55 18.33 16.17
CA ILE A 211 -8.15 16.99 16.05
C ILE A 211 -9.23 16.94 14.96
N MET A 212 -10.07 17.97 14.86
CA MET A 212 -11.11 18.05 13.84
C MET A 212 -10.51 18.16 12.43
N PHE A 213 -9.47 18.98 12.25
CA PHE A 213 -8.83 19.16 10.95
C PHE A 213 -8.17 17.88 10.42
N ILE A 214 -7.67 16.98 11.27
CA ILE A 214 -7.18 15.66 10.85
C ILE A 214 -8.27 14.89 10.11
N THR A 215 -9.47 14.86 10.68
CA THR A 215 -10.61 14.15 10.09
C THR A 215 -11.00 14.81 8.76
N THR A 216 -10.99 16.15 8.71
CA THR A 216 -11.22 16.89 7.46
C THR A 216 -10.20 16.53 6.39
N PHE A 217 -8.89 16.55 6.70
CA PHE A 217 -7.85 16.15 5.75
C PHE A 217 -8.02 14.71 5.29
N PHE A 218 -8.33 13.78 6.19
CA PHE A 218 -8.58 12.40 5.82
C PHE A 218 -9.74 12.28 4.80
N CYS A 219 -10.84 13.00 5.01
CA CYS A 219 -11.96 13.05 4.06
C CYS A 219 -11.54 13.63 2.70
N TRP A 220 -10.70 14.68 2.67
CA TRP A 220 -10.13 15.20 1.43
C TRP A 220 -9.31 14.15 0.69
N HIS A 221 -8.47 13.39 1.39
CA HIS A 221 -7.71 12.29 0.79
C HIS A 221 -8.64 11.22 0.20
N VAL A 222 -9.72 10.83 0.89
CA VAL A 222 -10.72 9.88 0.38
C VAL A 222 -11.30 10.36 -0.96
N MET A 223 -11.75 11.62 -1.03
CA MET A 223 -12.34 12.20 -2.24
C MET A 223 -11.32 12.32 -3.39
N ILE A 224 -10.11 12.78 -3.11
CA ILE A 224 -9.03 12.93 -4.11
C ILE A 224 -8.61 11.57 -4.65
N ASN A 225 -8.42 10.57 -3.78
CA ASN A 225 -8.01 9.23 -4.17
C ASN A 225 -9.09 8.53 -5.00
N ALA A 226 -10.38 8.68 -4.64
CA ALA A 226 -11.49 8.15 -5.43
C ALA A 226 -11.55 8.82 -6.82
N SER A 227 -11.40 10.15 -6.87
CA SER A 227 -11.38 10.92 -8.12
C SER A 227 -10.18 10.54 -9.00
N CYS A 228 -9.03 10.28 -8.40
CA CYS A 228 -7.83 9.81 -9.10
C CYS A 228 -8.07 8.46 -9.79
N LEU A 229 -8.64 7.48 -9.08
CA LEU A 229 -8.98 6.17 -9.67
C LEU A 229 -9.99 6.30 -10.81
N LEU A 230 -11.02 7.12 -10.63
CA LEU A 230 -12.01 7.39 -11.67
C LEU A 230 -11.36 8.05 -12.90
N GLY A 231 -10.46 9.01 -12.69
CA GLY A 231 -9.69 9.66 -13.76
C GLY A 231 -8.82 8.68 -14.53
N ILE A 232 -8.09 7.79 -13.84
CA ILE A 232 -7.26 6.75 -14.47
C ILE A 232 -8.11 5.81 -15.31
N TYR A 233 -9.26 5.37 -14.78
CA TYR A 233 -10.20 4.55 -15.52
C TYR A 233 -10.76 5.26 -16.76
N GLY A 234 -11.21 6.51 -16.60
CA GLY A 234 -11.73 7.34 -17.69
C GLY A 234 -10.70 7.55 -18.81
N ILE A 235 -9.47 7.93 -18.46
CA ILE A 235 -8.37 8.10 -19.42
C ILE A 235 -8.05 6.78 -20.12
N SER A 236 -7.99 5.67 -19.38
CA SER A 236 -7.74 4.33 -19.95
C SER A 236 -8.83 3.91 -20.95
N SER A 237 -10.09 4.20 -20.63
CA SER A 237 -11.24 3.93 -21.49
C SER A 237 -11.24 4.79 -22.76
N LEU A 238 -10.97 6.10 -22.63
CA LEU A 238 -10.84 7.01 -23.77
C LEU A 238 -9.68 6.60 -24.68
N TRP A 239 -8.54 6.23 -24.11
CA TRP A 239 -7.40 5.74 -24.85
C TRP A 239 -7.75 4.45 -25.62
N TYR A 240 -8.40 3.49 -24.96
CA TYR A 240 -8.84 2.26 -25.60
C TYR A 240 -9.79 2.52 -26.78
N ARG A 241 -10.81 3.37 -26.59
CA ARG A 241 -11.77 3.72 -27.66
C ARG A 241 -11.11 4.39 -28.87
N ARG A 242 -10.08 5.21 -28.67
CA ARG A 242 -9.40 5.91 -29.77
C ARG A 242 -8.43 5.05 -30.56
N TYR A 243 -7.76 4.10 -29.91
CA TYR A 243 -6.68 3.31 -30.53
C TYR A 243 -7.07 1.87 -30.88
N CYS A 244 -8.26 1.40 -30.47
CA CYS A 244 -8.86 0.13 -30.90
C CYS A 244 -10.21 0.38 -31.58
N PRO A 245 -10.24 0.84 -32.84
CA PRO A 245 -11.48 1.10 -33.56
C PRO A 245 -12.27 -0.20 -33.81
N ASN A 246 -13.60 -0.07 -33.81
CA ASN A 246 -14.50 -1.11 -34.27
C ASN A 246 -14.26 -1.38 -35.77
N PRO A 247 -14.14 -2.63 -36.24
CA PRO A 247 -13.97 -2.95 -37.66
C PRO A 247 -15.17 -2.64 -38.57
N SER A 248 -16.17 -1.88 -38.12
CA SER A 248 -17.45 -1.70 -38.82
C SER A 248 -17.61 -0.36 -39.54
N GLU A 249 -16.53 0.41 -39.74
CA GLU A 249 -16.54 1.65 -40.53
C GLU A 249 -15.47 1.64 -41.62
N GLY A 250 -15.45 0.59 -42.44
CA GLY A 250 -14.63 0.48 -43.65
C GLY A 250 -15.39 -0.17 -44.78
#